data_AF-A0A0S8EDX4-F1
#
_entry.id   AF-A0A0S8EDX4-F1
#
_cell.length_a   1.000
_cell.length_b   1.000
_cell.length_c   1.000
_cell.angle_alpha   90.00
_cell.angle_beta   90.00
_cell.angle_gamma   90.00
#
_symmetry.space_group_name_H-M   'P 1'
#
loop_
_entity.id
_entity.type
_entity.pdbx_description
1 polymer ?
#
loop_
_entity_poly.entity_id
_entity_poly.type
_entity_poly.pdbx_seq_one_letter_code
_entity_poly.pdbx_strand_id
1 'polypeptide(L)'
;MRAGRRWTSRMSRQRWDQFLKGNPIDWLLEEENPSVRYFTLIDILGEPQDRPEVKSARKAIGEWELVRQALALQAPEGYWGD
;
A
#
# COMPACT_ATOMS: atom_id res chain seq x y z
N MET A 1 3.03 26.31 9.13
CA MET A 1 4.28 25.54 8.98
C MET A 1 4.17 24.27 9.82
N ARG A 2 4.08 23.09 9.21
CA ARG A 2 4.33 21.80 9.88
C ARG A 2 5.35 21.07 9.05
N ALA A 3 6.54 20.96 9.60
CA ALA A 3 7.65 20.24 9.01
C ALA A 3 7.36 18.74 9.00
N GLY A 4 7.70 18.09 7.89
CA GLY A 4 8.35 16.78 7.91
C GLY A 4 7.46 15.54 8.09
N ARG A 5 6.84 15.09 7.01
CA ARG A 5 6.90 13.64 6.67
C ARG A 5 7.53 13.49 5.30
N ARG A 6 8.84 13.72 5.28
CA ARG A 6 9.69 13.50 4.12
C ARG A 6 10.01 12.01 4.04
N TRP A 7 9.04 11.19 3.63
CA TRP A 7 9.34 9.91 3.00
C TRP A 7 9.75 10.20 1.55
N THR A 8 10.81 10.99 1.35
CA THR A 8 11.45 11.17 0.05
C THR A 8 12.86 10.60 0.10
N SER A 9 13.01 9.43 0.72
CA SER A 9 13.86 8.44 0.10
C SER A 9 12.96 7.75 -0.91
N ARG A 10 12.80 8.38 -2.09
CA ARG A 10 12.59 7.66 -3.34
C ARG A 10 13.53 6.48 -3.22
N MET A 11 13.02 5.26 -2.99
CA MET A 11 13.86 4.09 -2.78
C MET A 11 14.95 4.21 -3.83
N SER A 12 16.20 4.37 -3.38
CA SER A 12 17.31 4.24 -4.32
C SER A 12 17.01 2.91 -5.00
N ARG A 13 17.04 2.89 -6.33
CA ARG A 13 16.87 1.66 -7.10
C ARG A 13 18.03 0.73 -6.74
N GLN A 14 18.03 0.16 -5.54
CA GLN A 14 18.60 -1.14 -5.35
C GLN A 14 17.83 -2.01 -6.34
N ARG A 15 18.55 -2.64 -7.26
CA ARG A 15 17.96 -3.49 -8.28
C ARG A 15 17.50 -4.79 -7.62
N TRP A 16 16.53 -4.70 -6.71
CA TRP A 16 15.92 -5.85 -6.05
C TRP A 16 15.27 -6.76 -7.11
N ASP A 17 14.80 -6.17 -8.20
CA ASP A 17 14.27 -6.82 -9.39
C ASP A 17 15.28 -7.76 -10.06
N GLN A 18 16.59 -7.49 -9.97
CA GLN A 18 17.62 -8.35 -10.58
C GLN A 18 17.73 -9.74 -9.91
N PHE A 19 17.19 -9.89 -8.69
CA PHE A 19 17.19 -11.14 -7.96
C PHE A 19 15.89 -11.95 -8.18
N LEU A 20 14.93 -11.39 -8.91
CA LEU A 20 13.67 -12.07 -9.19
C LEU A 20 13.80 -13.00 -10.39
N LYS A 21 13.07 -14.11 -10.35
CA LYS A 21 12.99 -15.08 -11.45
C LYS A 21 11.95 -14.69 -12.53
N GLY A 22 11.28 -13.56 -12.36
CA GLY A 22 10.22 -13.09 -13.24
C GLY A 22 9.67 -11.73 -12.81
N ASN A 23 8.73 -11.20 -13.57
CA ASN A 23 8.05 -9.95 -13.25
C ASN A 23 6.83 -10.21 -12.35
N PRO A 24 6.82 -9.77 -11.08
CA PRO A 24 5.72 -10.02 -10.16
C PRO A 24 4.59 -8.98 -10.27
N ILE A 25 4.72 -7.96 -11.14
CA ILE A 25 3.82 -6.81 -11.14
C ILE A 25 2.36 -7.22 -11.37
N ASP A 26 2.08 -8.16 -12.27
CA ASP A 26 0.71 -8.60 -12.53
C ASP A 26 0.07 -9.21 -11.28
N TRP A 27 0.81 -10.06 -10.56
CA TRP A 27 0.38 -10.65 -9.28
C TRP A 27 0.20 -9.59 -8.19
N LEU A 28 1.13 -8.65 -8.09
CA LEU A 28 1.06 -7.55 -7.12
C LEU A 28 -0.11 -6.58 -7.37
N LEU A 29 -0.64 -6.55 -8.60
CA LEU A 29 -1.76 -5.70 -8.99
C LEU A 29 -3.13 -6.40 -8.93
N GLU A 30 -3.19 -7.65 -8.46
CA GLU A 30 -4.45 -8.37 -8.25
C GLU A 30 -5.37 -7.67 -7.24
N GLU A 31 -6.68 -7.85 -7.41
CA GLU A 31 -7.72 -7.19 -6.61
C GLU A 31 -7.93 -7.79 -5.22
N GLU A 32 -7.50 -9.04 -5.03
CA GLU A 32 -7.69 -9.82 -3.80
C GLU A 32 -7.09 -9.13 -2.56
N ASN A 33 -6.00 -8.38 -2.75
CA ASN A 33 -5.34 -7.62 -1.69
C ASN A 33 -5.20 -6.13 -2.08
N PRO A 34 -6.21 -5.30 -1.78
CA PRO A 34 -6.24 -3.90 -2.20
C PRO A 34 -5.12 -3.07 -1.56
N SER A 35 -4.62 -3.46 -0.39
CA SER A 35 -3.46 -2.82 0.26
C SER A 35 -2.18 -3.05 -0.55
N VAL A 36 -1.89 -4.32 -0.91
CA VAL A 36 -0.72 -4.66 -1.73
C VAL A 36 -0.80 -3.97 -3.09
N ARG A 37 -1.97 -3.98 -3.74
CA ARG A 37 -2.19 -3.27 -5.01
C ARG A 37 -1.92 -1.78 -4.89
N TYR A 38 -2.46 -1.11 -3.87
CA TYR A 38 -2.27 0.32 -3.66
C TYR A 38 -0.79 0.69 -3.48
N PHE A 39 -0.08 0.00 -2.58
CA PHE A 39 1.33 0.29 -2.32
C PHE A 39 2.23 -0.09 -3.51
N THR A 40 1.88 -1.12 -4.28
CA THR A 40 2.57 -1.43 -5.54
C THR A 40 2.47 -0.26 -6.52
N LEU A 41 1.29 0.34 -6.68
CA LEU A 41 1.11 1.48 -7.58
C LEU A 41 1.96 2.69 -7.15
N ILE A 42 1.95 3.07 -5.87
CA ILE A 42 2.61 4.31 -5.43
C ILE A 42 4.11 4.15 -5.12
N ASP A 43 4.53 3.04 -4.53
CA ASP A 43 5.88 2.88 -4.00
C ASP A 43 6.80 2.11 -4.96
N ILE A 44 6.25 1.16 -5.72
CA ILE A 44 7.01 0.37 -6.72
C ILE A 44 6.93 1.02 -8.10
N LEU A 45 5.72 1.32 -8.58
CA LEU A 45 5.51 1.87 -9.93
C LEU A 45 5.61 3.40 -9.96
N GLY A 46 5.47 4.07 -8.82
CA GLY A 46 5.57 5.53 -8.73
C GLY A 46 4.40 6.26 -9.36
N GLU A 47 3.22 5.64 -9.41
CA GLU A 47 2.02 6.23 -9.99
C GLU A 47 1.51 7.41 -9.15
N PRO A 48 1.05 8.50 -9.80
CA PRO A 48 0.44 9.63 -9.10
C PRO A 48 -0.79 9.23 -8.28
N GLN A 49 -0.91 9.78 -7.07
CA GLN A 49 -2.03 9.48 -6.17
C GLN A 49 -3.41 9.88 -6.71
N ASP A 50 -3.45 10.74 -7.73
CA ASP A 50 -4.67 11.21 -8.38
C ASP A 50 -5.16 10.31 -9.53
N ARG A 51 -4.35 9.34 -9.98
CA ARG A 51 -4.74 8.31 -10.95
C ARG A 51 -6.00 7.55 -10.49
N PRO A 52 -6.94 7.25 -11.39
CA PRO A 52 -8.16 6.51 -11.06
C PRO A 52 -7.90 5.17 -10.37
N GLU A 53 -6.89 4.43 -10.81
CA GLU A 53 -6.53 3.11 -10.30
C GLU A 53 -6.01 3.18 -8.86
N VAL A 54 -5.20 4.21 -8.55
CA VAL A 54 -4.67 4.44 -7.20
C VAL A 54 -5.80 4.83 -6.24
N LYS A 55 -6.73 5.68 -6.67
CA LYS A 55 -7.91 6.04 -5.89
C LYS A 55 -8.82 4.85 -5.63
N SER A 56 -9.05 4.03 -6.66
CA SER A 56 -9.88 2.82 -6.57
C SER A 56 -9.29 1.83 -5.56
N ALA A 57 -8.00 1.50 -5.70
CA ALA A 57 -7.30 0.60 -4.78
C ALA A 57 -7.34 1.15 -3.33
N ARG A 58 -7.10 2.46 -3.15
CA ARG A 58 -7.16 3.10 -1.83
C ARG A 58 -8.55 2.99 -1.19
N LYS A 59 -9.61 3.18 -1.98
CA LYS A 59 -10.99 3.05 -1.50
C LYS A 59 -11.29 1.61 -1.08
N ALA A 60 -10.88 0.64 -1.89
CA ALA A 60 -11.10 -0.79 -1.63
C ALA A 60 -10.46 -1.26 -0.32
N ILE A 61 -9.35 -0.66 0.14
CA ILE A 61 -8.74 -0.98 1.45
C ILE A 61 -9.74 -0.82 2.60
N GLY A 62 -10.54 0.25 2.61
CA GLY A 62 -11.54 0.48 3.66
C GLY A 62 -12.78 -0.41 3.55
N GLU A 63 -13.01 -0.99 2.38
CA GLU A 63 -14.09 -1.94 2.11
C GLU A 63 -13.66 -3.38 2.35
N TRP A 64 -12.34 -3.62 2.46
CA TRP A 64 -11.80 -4.96 2.65
C TRP A 64 -12.12 -5.51 4.03
N GLU A 65 -12.75 -6.68 4.03
CA GLU A 65 -13.24 -7.32 5.25
C GLU A 65 -12.12 -7.58 6.27
N LEU A 66 -10.92 -7.96 5.83
CA LEU A 66 -9.80 -8.18 6.74
C LEU A 66 -9.39 -6.90 7.49
N VAL A 67 -9.42 -5.74 6.81
CA VAL A 67 -9.12 -4.45 7.44
C VAL A 67 -10.22 -4.07 8.42
N ARG A 68 -11.49 -4.33 8.10
CA ARG A 68 -12.62 -4.08 9.00
C ARG A 68 -12.55 -4.94 10.26
N GLN A 69 -12.26 -6.23 10.10
CA GLN A 69 -12.09 -7.16 11.22
C GLN A 69 -10.89 -6.77 12.08
N ALA A 70 -9.77 -6.42 11.46
CA ALA A 70 -8.62 -5.90 12.19
C ALA A 70 -9.04 -4.67 13.01
N LEU A 71 -9.59 -3.63 12.39
CA LEU A 71 -9.99 -2.41 13.11
C LEU A 71 -11.05 -2.65 14.20
N ALA A 72 -11.89 -3.67 14.07
CA ALA A 72 -12.85 -4.06 15.11
C ALA A 72 -12.17 -4.63 16.38
N LEU A 73 -10.93 -5.12 16.27
CA LEU A 73 -10.12 -5.59 17.40
C LEU A 73 -9.29 -4.47 18.04
N GLN A 74 -9.26 -3.27 17.45
CA GLN A 74 -8.52 -2.14 18.01
C GLN A 74 -9.25 -1.60 19.24
N ALA A 75 -8.50 -1.35 20.33
CA ALA A 75 -9.07 -0.69 21.51
C ALA A 75 -9.59 0.72 21.14
N PRO A 76 -10.63 1.24 21.81
CA PRO A 76 -11.16 2.58 21.56
C PRO A 76 -10.10 3.69 21.64
N GLU A 77 -9.08 3.49 22.47
CA GLU A 77 -7.94 4.39 22.67
C GLU A 77 -6.89 4.28 21.54
N GLY A 78 -7.04 3.34 20.62
CA GLY A 78 -6.23 3.21 19.39
C GLY A 78 -5.07 2.23 19.46
N TYR A 79 -4.96 1.41 20.51
CA TYR A 79 -3.89 0.41 20.65
C TYR A 79 -4.37 -1.02 20.32
N TRP A 80 -3.42 -1.94 20.29
CA TRP A 80 -3.62 -3.36 19.97
C TRP A 80 -3.02 -4.22 21.09
N GLY A 81 -3.68 -5.32 21.45
CA GLY A 81 -3.27 -6.17 22.58
C GLY A 81 -3.74 -5.64 23.93
N ASP A 82 -3.19 -6.19 25.01
CA ASP A 82 -3.44 -5.79 26.40
C ASP A 82 -2.35 -4.86 26.94
#